data_AF-A0A2H1WNL9-F1
#
_entry.id   AF-A0A2H1WNL9-F1
#
_cell.length_a   1.000
_cell.length_b   1.000
_cell.length_c   1.000
_cell.angle_alpha   90.00
_cell.angle_beta   90.00
_cell.angle_gamma   90.00
#
_symmetry.space_group_name_H-M   'P 1'
#
loop_
_entity.id
_entity.type
_entity.pdbx_description
1 polymer ?
#
loop_
_entity_poly.entity_id
_entity_poly.type
_entity_poly.pdbx_seq_one_letter_code
_entity_poly.pdbx_strand_id
1 'polypeptide(L)'
;MYTEVDVFVSNYTLIDPEIYQLWIEGCSSSEAVSTLHQRGFAKQHGATVELIASDVLDHYRTFALLERLLTVPSKLSEQMVFQIDDATKQMLIEKYYDLDDAVIRELLGRKLSSRHRKDLDEVAERSGAPLRCCRRQFDNVRRVFKAVEEMPGNVVANIRTTFLLSEPLA
;
A
#
# COMPACT_ATOMS: atom_id res chain seq x y z
N MET A 1 28.60 7.50 -31.53
CA MET A 1 27.76 6.31 -31.76
C MET A 1 27.50 5.71 -30.39
N TYR A 2 26.38 6.06 -29.75
CA TYR A 2 26.02 5.46 -28.48
C TYR A 2 25.52 4.05 -28.77
N THR A 3 26.09 3.06 -28.10
CA THR A 3 25.63 1.68 -28.13
C THR A 3 24.21 1.64 -27.56
N GLU A 4 23.21 1.39 -28.40
CA GLU A 4 21.90 0.98 -27.94
C GLU A 4 22.05 -0.39 -27.28
N VAL A 5 21.92 -0.42 -25.96
CA VAL A 5 21.88 -1.67 -25.20
C VAL A 5 20.41 -2.07 -25.10
N ASP A 6 20.05 -3.14 -25.77
CA ASP A 6 18.72 -3.74 -25.66
C ASP A 6 18.68 -4.58 -24.37
N VAL A 7 18.15 -4.01 -23.30
CA VAL A 7 18.07 -4.65 -21.98
C VAL A 7 16.73 -5.37 -21.87
N PHE A 8 16.76 -6.70 -22.04
CA PHE A 8 15.61 -7.55 -21.76
C PHE A 8 15.60 -7.96 -20.29
N VAL A 9 14.71 -7.37 -19.51
CA VAL A 9 14.44 -7.81 -18.13
C VAL A 9 13.45 -8.97 -18.19
N SER A 10 13.88 -10.18 -17.84
CA SER A 10 13.03 -11.39 -17.85
C SER A 10 12.28 -11.64 -16.54
N ASN A 11 12.59 -10.88 -15.50
CA ASN A 11 11.97 -10.95 -14.18
C ASN A 11 11.14 -9.69 -13.99
N TYR A 12 9.85 -9.71 -14.34
CA TYR A 12 8.91 -8.64 -13.97
C TYR A 12 8.17 -9.06 -12.71
N THR A 13 8.12 -8.19 -11.71
CA THR A 13 7.28 -8.41 -10.54
C THR A 13 5.84 -8.04 -10.89
N LEU A 14 5.01 -9.06 -11.10
CA LEU A 14 3.59 -8.86 -11.35
C LEU A 14 2.87 -8.53 -10.04
N ILE A 15 1.99 -7.55 -10.10
CA ILE A 15 1.19 -7.09 -8.97
C ILE A 15 -0.27 -7.14 -9.41
N ASP A 16 -1.04 -8.03 -8.80
CA ASP A 16 -2.50 -8.01 -8.95
C ASP A 16 -3.11 -6.85 -8.12
N PRO A 17 -3.77 -5.86 -8.75
CA PRO A 17 -4.33 -4.72 -8.04
C PRO A 17 -5.52 -5.06 -7.11
N GLU A 18 -6.24 -6.15 -7.37
CA GLU A 18 -7.37 -6.62 -6.57
C GLU A 18 -6.87 -7.34 -5.32
N ILE A 19 -5.85 -8.20 -5.45
CA ILE A 19 -5.20 -8.84 -4.29
C ILE A 19 -4.50 -7.77 -3.43
N TYR A 20 -3.83 -6.80 -4.07
CA TYR A 20 -3.21 -5.70 -3.34
C TYR A 20 -4.25 -4.85 -2.59
N GLN A 21 -5.42 -4.60 -3.17
CA GLN A 21 -6.51 -3.89 -2.49
C GLN A 21 -6.95 -4.61 -1.22
N LEU A 22 -7.20 -5.93 -1.29
CA LEU A 22 -7.60 -6.73 -0.12
C LEU A 22 -6.51 -6.73 0.96
N TRP A 23 -5.25 -6.77 0.54
CA TRP A 23 -4.12 -6.63 1.46
C TRP A 23 -4.10 -5.25 2.12
N ILE A 24 -4.36 -4.18 1.36
CA ILE A 24 -4.41 -2.79 1.87
C ILE A 24 -5.56 -2.60 2.89
N GLU A 25 -6.71 -3.21 2.63
CA GLU A 25 -7.88 -3.23 3.51
C GLU A 25 -7.63 -4.02 4.81
N GLY A 26 -6.55 -4.82 4.84
CA GLY A 26 -6.11 -5.54 6.03
C GLY A 26 -6.64 -6.96 6.14
N CYS A 27 -7.25 -7.51 5.07
CA CYS A 27 -7.67 -8.90 5.01
C CYS A 27 -6.45 -9.84 5.15
N SER A 28 -6.63 -10.94 5.89
CA SER A 28 -5.74 -12.09 5.88
C SER A 28 -5.75 -12.80 4.51
N SER A 29 -4.74 -13.63 4.24
CA SER A 29 -4.69 -14.40 2.99
C SER A 29 -5.91 -15.31 2.83
N SER A 30 -6.39 -15.94 3.90
CA SER A 30 -7.61 -16.77 3.87
C SER A 30 -8.88 -15.97 3.56
N GLU A 31 -9.01 -14.76 4.12
CA GLU A 31 -10.14 -13.87 3.86
C GLU A 31 -10.11 -13.36 2.42
N ALA A 32 -8.93 -13.02 1.90
CA ALA A 32 -8.75 -12.60 0.52
C ALA A 32 -9.12 -13.71 -0.46
N VAL A 33 -8.65 -14.95 -0.23
CA VAL A 33 -9.04 -16.12 -1.05
C VAL A 33 -10.55 -16.35 -1.02
N SER A 34 -11.16 -16.27 0.16
CA SER A 34 -12.62 -16.42 0.29
C SER A 34 -13.37 -15.34 -0.48
N THR A 35 -12.88 -14.10 -0.43
CA THR A 35 -13.47 -12.95 -1.13
C THR A 35 -13.35 -13.11 -2.64
N LEU A 36 -12.17 -13.45 -3.16
CA LEU A 36 -11.95 -13.69 -4.60
C LEU A 36 -12.77 -14.87 -5.12
N HIS A 37 -12.89 -15.94 -4.32
CA HIS A 37 -13.74 -17.07 -4.66
C HIS A 37 -15.21 -16.68 -4.75
N GLN A 38 -15.73 -15.89 -3.78
CA GLN A 38 -17.10 -15.38 -3.80
C GLN A 38 -17.36 -14.44 -4.99
N ARG A 39 -16.37 -13.65 -5.39
CA ARG A 39 -16.42 -12.79 -6.59
C ARG A 39 -16.37 -13.57 -7.91
N GLY A 40 -16.12 -14.89 -7.85
CA GLY A 40 -16.14 -15.76 -9.03
C GLY A 40 -14.82 -15.80 -9.80
N PHE A 41 -13.72 -15.33 -9.21
CA PHE A 41 -12.40 -15.25 -9.85
C PHE A 41 -11.92 -16.61 -10.39
N ALA A 42 -12.16 -17.69 -9.63
CA ALA A 42 -11.87 -19.07 -10.05
C ALA A 42 -12.53 -19.46 -11.37
N LYS A 43 -13.81 -19.09 -11.53
CA LYS A 43 -14.58 -19.39 -12.74
C LYS A 43 -14.15 -18.52 -13.91
N GLN A 44 -13.84 -17.24 -13.65
CA GLN A 44 -13.40 -16.29 -14.68
C GLN A 44 -12.06 -16.71 -15.29
N HIS A 45 -11.13 -17.20 -14.47
CA HIS A 45 -9.77 -17.57 -14.89
C HIS A 45 -9.59 -19.07 -15.15
N GLY A 46 -10.63 -19.88 -14.99
CA GLY A 46 -10.54 -21.34 -15.13
C GLY A 46 -9.56 -21.99 -14.13
N ALA A 47 -9.39 -21.38 -12.96
CA ALA A 47 -8.45 -21.80 -11.93
C ALA A 47 -9.17 -22.49 -10.77
N THR A 48 -8.47 -23.39 -10.06
CA THR A 48 -9.00 -23.98 -8.83
C THR A 48 -8.82 -23.02 -7.65
N VAL A 49 -9.56 -23.24 -6.56
CA VAL A 49 -9.46 -22.41 -5.36
C VAL A 49 -8.08 -22.53 -4.72
N GLU A 50 -7.46 -23.70 -4.81
CA GLU A 50 -6.10 -23.95 -4.31
C GLU A 50 -5.05 -23.15 -5.08
N LEU A 51 -5.20 -23.01 -6.41
CA LEU A 51 -4.33 -22.16 -7.23
C LEU A 51 -4.46 -20.70 -6.84
N ILE A 52 -5.68 -20.19 -6.63
CA ILE A 52 -5.91 -18.83 -6.11
C ILE A 52 -5.27 -18.67 -4.73
N ALA A 53 -5.40 -19.66 -3.85
CA ALA A 53 -4.81 -19.60 -2.52
C ALA A 53 -3.28 -19.51 -2.56
N SER A 54 -2.64 -20.27 -3.45
CA SER A 54 -1.20 -20.17 -3.67
C SER A 54 -0.81 -18.79 -4.19
N ASP A 55 -1.52 -18.29 -5.21
CA ASP A 55 -1.23 -17.01 -5.84
C ASP A 55 -1.39 -15.82 -4.88
N VAL A 56 -2.49 -15.79 -4.12
CA VAL A 56 -2.72 -14.80 -3.06
C VAL A 56 -1.59 -14.83 -2.01
N LEU A 57 -1.15 -16.03 -1.62
CA LEU A 57 -0.09 -16.17 -0.63
C LEU A 57 1.24 -15.61 -1.13
N ASP A 58 1.58 -15.86 -2.40
CA ASP A 58 2.81 -15.35 -3.01
C ASP A 58 2.78 -13.83 -3.21
N HIS A 59 1.63 -13.28 -3.60
CA HIS A 59 1.40 -11.84 -3.61
C HIS A 59 1.56 -11.23 -2.21
N TYR A 60 0.95 -11.82 -1.18
CA TYR A 60 1.05 -11.33 0.20
C TYR A 60 2.50 -11.32 0.71
N ARG A 61 3.31 -12.32 0.35
CA ARG A 61 4.75 -12.35 0.65
C ARG A 61 5.49 -11.22 -0.07
N THR A 62 5.19 -11.01 -1.34
CA THR A 62 5.77 -9.92 -2.14
C THR A 62 5.41 -8.56 -1.55
N PHE A 63 4.14 -8.34 -1.17
CA PHE A 63 3.68 -7.10 -0.56
C PHE A 63 4.35 -6.83 0.78
N ALA A 64 4.59 -7.86 1.59
CA ALA A 64 5.33 -7.70 2.85
C ALA A 64 6.78 -7.24 2.62
N LEU A 65 7.42 -7.64 1.53
CA LEU A 65 8.74 -7.14 1.15
C LEU A 65 8.67 -5.69 0.64
N LEU A 66 7.69 -5.38 -0.21
CA LEU A 66 7.45 -4.04 -0.76
C LEU A 66 7.03 -3.03 0.31
N GLU A 67 6.34 -3.44 1.37
CA GLU A 67 5.84 -2.55 2.43
C GLU A 67 6.94 -1.67 3.01
N ARG A 68 8.15 -2.23 3.19
CA ARG A 68 9.30 -1.47 3.69
C ARG A 68 9.70 -0.33 2.76
N LEU A 69 9.57 -0.54 1.45
CA LEU A 69 9.86 0.46 0.42
C LEU A 69 8.71 1.48 0.31
N LEU A 70 7.47 1.05 0.50
CA LEU A 70 6.30 1.95 0.48
C LEU A 70 6.31 2.96 1.64
N THR A 71 6.94 2.62 2.77
CA THR A 71 7.16 3.61 3.83
C THR A 71 8.11 4.75 3.44
N VAL A 72 8.91 4.59 2.38
CA VAL A 72 9.83 5.62 1.85
C VAL A 72 9.77 5.58 0.31
N PRO A 73 8.76 6.19 -0.32
CA PRO A 73 8.45 6.02 -1.75
C PRO A 73 9.63 6.27 -2.72
N SER A 74 10.55 7.18 -2.38
CA SER A 74 11.78 7.38 -3.17
C SER A 74 12.62 6.11 -3.31
N LYS A 75 12.70 5.28 -2.25
CA LYS A 75 13.44 4.01 -2.28
C LYS A 75 12.77 2.96 -3.16
N LEU A 76 11.46 3.01 -3.34
CA LEU A 76 10.76 2.12 -4.29
C LEU A 76 11.14 2.46 -5.74
N SER A 77 11.42 3.74 -6.01
CA SER A 77 11.84 4.22 -7.33
C SER A 77 13.31 3.92 -7.64
N GLU A 78 14.19 4.01 -6.63
CA GLU A 78 15.64 3.82 -6.79
C GLU A 78 16.09 2.35 -6.78
N GLN A 79 15.30 1.45 -6.18
CA GLN A 79 15.67 0.04 -6.05
C GLN A 79 15.59 -0.72 -7.39
N MET A 80 16.44 -1.74 -7.53
CA MET A 80 16.52 -2.60 -8.74
C MET A 80 16.13 -4.05 -8.46
N VAL A 81 15.66 -4.37 -7.25
CA VAL A 81 15.30 -5.73 -6.83
C VAL A 81 13.97 -6.15 -7.43
N PHE A 82 12.97 -5.27 -7.33
CA PHE A 82 11.65 -5.43 -7.93
C PHE A 82 11.60 -4.65 -9.23
N GLN A 83 11.47 -5.38 -10.32
CA GLN A 83 11.31 -4.82 -11.65
C GLN A 83 9.83 -4.56 -11.88
N ILE A 84 9.41 -3.34 -11.55
CA ILE A 84 8.04 -2.85 -11.60
C ILE A 84 8.04 -1.61 -12.49
N ASP A 85 7.06 -1.49 -13.39
CA ASP A 85 6.89 -0.31 -14.21
C ASP A 85 6.42 0.90 -13.38
N ASP A 86 6.63 2.11 -13.90
CA ASP A 86 6.37 3.32 -13.13
C ASP A 86 4.88 3.55 -12.83
N ALA A 87 3.98 3.10 -13.71
CA ALA A 87 2.54 3.21 -13.46
C ALA A 87 2.11 2.30 -12.30
N THR A 88 2.63 1.07 -12.25
CA THR A 88 2.38 0.15 -11.13
C THR A 88 3.03 0.66 -9.84
N LYS A 89 4.24 1.24 -9.87
CA LYS A 89 4.83 1.89 -8.68
C LYS A 89 3.94 3.02 -8.15
N GLN A 90 3.44 3.88 -9.03
CA GLN A 90 2.55 4.96 -8.64
C GLN A 90 1.28 4.41 -7.99
N MET A 91 0.64 3.42 -8.62
CA MET A 91 -0.56 2.76 -8.07
C MET A 91 -0.30 2.16 -6.68
N LEU A 92 0.83 1.48 -6.50
CA LEU A 92 1.23 0.90 -5.21
C LEU A 92 1.36 1.97 -4.13
N ILE A 93 2.04 3.08 -4.44
CA ILE A 93 2.27 4.20 -3.52
C ILE A 93 0.94 4.87 -3.17
N GLU A 94 0.14 5.25 -4.17
CA GLU A 94 -1.13 5.95 -3.96
C GLU A 94 -2.08 5.13 -3.11
N LYS A 95 -2.33 3.86 -3.45
CA LYS A 95 -3.16 2.97 -2.63
C LYS A 95 -2.59 2.74 -1.23
N TYR A 96 -1.26 2.74 -1.07
CA TYR A 96 -0.65 2.58 0.25
C TYR A 96 -0.89 3.79 1.16
N TYR A 97 -0.91 5.01 0.61
CA TYR A 97 -1.16 6.24 1.35
C TYR A 97 -2.62 6.69 1.35
N ASP A 98 -3.47 6.07 0.54
CA ASP A 98 -4.90 6.33 0.51
C ASP A 98 -5.55 6.12 1.88
N LEU A 99 -6.50 7.01 2.18
CA LEU A 99 -7.07 7.19 3.49
C LEU A 99 -8.55 6.83 3.48
N ASP A 100 -8.94 6.00 4.46
CA ASP A 100 -10.35 5.69 4.68
C ASP A 100 -10.97 6.80 5.54
N ASP A 101 -12.08 7.37 5.05
CA ASP A 101 -12.78 8.48 5.71
C ASP A 101 -13.25 8.14 7.13
N ALA A 102 -13.71 6.89 7.37
CA ALA A 102 -14.18 6.46 8.68
C ALA A 102 -13.01 6.30 9.66
N VAL A 103 -11.89 5.74 9.18
CA VAL A 103 -10.67 5.62 9.99
C VAL A 103 -10.10 6.98 10.33
N ILE A 104 -9.91 7.87 9.34
CA ILE A 104 -9.33 9.19 9.56
C ILE A 104 -10.17 10.03 10.51
N ARG A 105 -11.50 9.98 10.38
CA ARG A 105 -12.40 10.69 11.29
C ARG A 105 -12.17 10.32 12.77
N GLU A 106 -11.90 9.07 13.06
CA GLU A 106 -11.60 8.59 14.42
C GLU A 106 -10.15 8.89 14.87
N LEU A 107 -9.23 9.07 13.91
CA LEU A 107 -7.85 9.48 14.17
C LEU A 107 -7.71 10.99 14.41
N LEU A 108 -8.56 11.81 13.76
CA LEU A 108 -8.55 13.25 13.90
C LEU A 108 -8.81 13.69 15.36
N GLY A 109 -8.08 14.70 15.81
CA GLY A 109 -8.14 15.20 17.19
C GLY A 109 -7.34 14.38 18.20
N ARG A 110 -6.82 13.20 17.84
CA ARG A 110 -5.85 12.44 18.66
C ARG A 110 -4.42 12.89 18.33
N LYS A 111 -3.52 12.89 19.33
CA LYS A 111 -2.10 13.18 19.07
C LYS A 111 -1.46 12.01 18.33
N LEU A 112 -0.62 12.29 17.32
CA LEU A 112 0.13 11.27 16.56
C LEU A 112 1.35 10.73 17.34
N SER A 113 1.09 10.22 18.54
CA SER A 113 2.12 9.72 19.47
C SER A 113 2.12 8.19 19.57
N SER A 114 3.22 7.63 20.07
CA SER A 114 3.35 6.18 20.25
C SER A 114 2.34 5.58 21.24
N ARG A 115 1.72 6.40 22.11
CA ARG A 115 0.63 5.98 23.00
C ARG A 115 -0.64 5.70 22.19
N HIS A 116 -1.08 6.66 21.39
CA HIS A 116 -2.29 6.52 20.56
C HIS A 116 -2.16 5.41 19.51
N ARG A 117 -0.94 5.06 19.08
CA ARG A 117 -0.70 3.89 18.22
C ARG A 117 -1.07 2.56 18.89
N LYS A 118 -0.93 2.46 20.22
CA LYS A 118 -1.28 1.26 20.98
C LYS A 118 -2.79 1.15 21.22
N ASP A 119 -3.48 2.27 21.19
CA ASP A 119 -4.92 2.38 21.48
C ASP A 119 -5.76 2.41 20.18
N LEU A 120 -5.27 1.78 19.11
CA LEU A 120 -5.95 1.75 17.81
C LEU A 120 -7.08 0.70 17.74
N ASP A 121 -7.22 -0.15 18.76
CA ASP A 121 -8.34 -1.10 18.85
C ASP A 121 -9.69 -0.36 18.91
N GLU A 122 -9.79 0.74 19.67
CA GLU A 122 -10.99 1.59 19.70
C GLU A 122 -11.31 2.19 18.32
N VAL A 123 -10.28 2.57 17.57
CA VAL A 123 -10.43 3.16 16.23
C VAL A 123 -10.95 2.11 15.26
N ALA A 124 -10.43 0.89 15.33
CA ALA A 124 -10.88 -0.24 14.53
C ALA A 124 -12.35 -0.60 14.84
N GLU A 125 -12.72 -0.64 16.12
CA GLU A 125 -14.11 -0.91 16.54
C GLU A 125 -15.10 0.16 16.04
N ARG A 126 -14.75 1.45 16.13
CA ARG A 126 -15.64 2.55 15.73
C ARG A 126 -15.74 2.75 14.23
N SER A 127 -14.64 2.59 13.51
CA SER A 127 -14.61 2.71 12.05
C SER A 127 -15.14 1.46 11.36
N GLY A 128 -15.12 0.30 12.04
CA GLY A 128 -15.41 -1.00 11.44
C GLY A 128 -14.28 -1.52 10.53
N ALA A 129 -13.16 -0.81 10.43
CA ALA A 129 -12.03 -1.20 9.60
C ALA A 129 -11.10 -2.17 10.35
N PRO A 130 -10.43 -3.10 9.65
CA PRO A 130 -9.44 -3.98 10.27
C PRO A 130 -8.32 -3.19 10.97
N LEU A 131 -7.88 -3.68 12.13
CA LEU A 131 -6.83 -3.04 12.93
C LEU A 131 -5.52 -2.81 12.15
N ARG A 132 -5.19 -3.73 11.24
CA ARG A 132 -4.01 -3.59 10.36
C ARG A 132 -4.14 -2.37 9.45
N CYS A 133 -5.31 -2.13 8.88
CA CYS A 133 -5.58 -0.95 8.06
C CYS A 133 -5.47 0.34 8.88
N CYS A 134 -6.08 0.37 10.07
CA CYS A 134 -5.96 1.50 11.00
C CYS A 134 -4.50 1.82 11.37
N ARG A 135 -3.70 0.79 11.67
CA ARG A 135 -2.27 0.93 12.00
C ARG A 135 -1.43 1.47 10.85
N ARG A 136 -1.73 1.06 9.61
CA ARG A 136 -1.07 1.56 8.39
C ARG A 136 -1.38 3.04 8.19
N GLN A 137 -2.67 3.41 8.18
CA GLN A 137 -3.09 4.79 7.98
C GLN A 137 -2.53 5.73 9.05
N PHE A 138 -2.58 5.34 10.33
CA PHE A 138 -1.96 6.11 11.41
C PHE A 138 -0.46 6.35 11.19
N ASP A 139 0.29 5.31 10.78
CA ASP A 139 1.73 5.47 10.50
C ASP A 139 2.01 6.35 9.30
N ASN A 140 1.19 6.25 8.26
CA ASN A 140 1.34 7.06 7.06
C ASN A 140 1.09 8.53 7.37
N VAL A 141 -0.02 8.87 8.03
CA VAL A 141 -0.32 10.24 8.48
C VAL A 141 0.79 10.77 9.37
N ARG A 142 1.25 9.98 10.34
CA ARG A 142 2.35 10.37 11.23
C ARG A 142 3.65 10.61 10.48
N ARG A 143 3.96 9.80 9.47
CA ARG A 143 5.18 9.92 8.67
C ARG A 143 5.13 11.17 7.80
N VAL A 144 4.01 11.42 7.14
CA VAL A 144 3.79 12.63 6.33
C VAL A 144 3.93 13.86 7.21
N PHE A 145 3.21 13.92 8.33
CA PHE A 145 3.25 15.04 9.28
C PHE A 145 4.69 15.37 9.71
N LYS A 146 5.44 14.36 10.17
CA LYS A 146 6.83 14.55 10.60
C LYS A 146 7.78 14.99 9.48
N ALA A 147 7.56 14.51 8.27
CA ALA A 147 8.41 14.87 7.14
C ALA A 147 8.22 16.34 6.76
N VAL A 148 6.98 16.81 6.72
CA VAL A 148 6.67 18.17 6.26
C VAL A 148 6.80 19.24 7.32
N GLU A 149 6.69 18.90 8.61
CA GLU A 149 6.83 19.85 9.73
C GLU A 149 8.20 20.54 9.74
N GLU A 150 9.25 19.85 9.30
CA GLU A 150 10.63 20.34 9.25
C GLU A 150 10.99 20.98 7.90
N MET A 151 10.11 20.91 6.89
CA MET A 151 10.40 21.38 5.54
C MET A 151 9.83 22.79 5.30
N PRO A 152 10.65 23.76 4.82
CA PRO A 152 10.13 25.06 4.43
C PRO A 152 9.30 24.96 3.14
N GLY A 153 8.43 25.94 2.91
CA GLY A 153 7.70 26.09 1.65
C GLY A 153 6.27 25.54 1.67
N ASN A 154 5.76 25.19 0.50
CA ASN A 154 4.38 24.72 0.33
C ASN A 154 4.26 23.25 0.75
N VAL A 155 3.37 22.97 1.71
CA VAL A 155 3.18 21.62 2.29
C VAL A 155 2.77 20.61 1.23
N VAL A 156 1.79 20.94 0.37
CA VAL A 156 1.32 20.03 -0.69
C VAL A 156 2.47 19.67 -1.64
N ALA A 157 3.28 20.65 -2.06
CA ALA A 157 4.45 20.39 -2.89
C ALA A 157 5.49 19.50 -2.18
N ASN A 158 5.72 19.71 -0.89
CA ASN A 158 6.62 18.89 -0.08
C ASN A 158 6.11 17.43 0.04
N ILE A 159 4.80 17.22 0.17
CA ILE A 159 4.20 15.89 0.22
C ILE A 159 4.35 15.19 -1.12
N ARG A 160 3.95 15.85 -2.22
CA ARG A 160 4.05 15.28 -3.58
C ARG A 160 5.46 14.86 -3.94
N THR A 161 6.46 15.68 -3.61
CA THR A 161 7.86 15.40 -3.94
C THR A 161 8.47 14.33 -3.03
N THR A 162 8.15 14.32 -1.75
CA THR A 162 8.74 13.39 -0.77
C THR A 162 8.09 12.01 -0.81
N PHE A 163 6.77 11.96 -1.01
CA PHE A 163 5.98 10.73 -0.99
C PHE A 163 5.53 10.28 -2.37
N LEU A 164 5.85 11.03 -3.44
CA LEU A 164 5.47 10.72 -4.82
C LEU A 164 3.95 10.58 -5.01
N LEU A 165 3.18 11.37 -4.26
CA LEU A 165 1.71 11.37 -4.30
C LEU A 165 1.18 12.36 -5.33
N SER A 166 0.02 12.05 -5.90
CA SER A 166 -0.76 13.01 -6.67
C SER A 166 -1.32 14.11 -5.78
N GLU A 167 -1.70 15.24 -6.40
CA GLU A 167 -2.21 16.40 -5.68
C GLU A 167 -3.47 16.14 -4.85
N PRO A 168 -4.44 15.29 -5.26
CA PRO A 168 -5.59 14.98 -4.42
C PRO A 168 -5.25 14.24 -3.13
N LEU A 169 -4.13 13.52 -3.10
CA LEU A 169 -3.66 12.75 -1.94
C LEU A 169 -2.64 13.51 -1.09
N ALA A 170 -2.24 14.71 -1.51
CA ALA A 170 -1.22 15.54 -0.87
C ALA A 170 -1.82 16.76 -0.17
#